data_AF-A0A6J0JBI3-F1
#
_entry.id   AF-A0A6J0JBI3-F1
#
_cell.length_a   1.000
_cell.length_b   1.000
_cell.length_c   1.000
_cell.angle_alpha   90.00
_cell.angle_beta   90.00
_cell.angle_gamma   90.00
#
_symmetry.space_group_name_H-M   'P 1'
#
loop_
_entity.id
_entity.type
_entity.pdbx_description
1 polymer ?
#
loop_
_entity_poly.entity_id
_entity_poly.type
_entity_poly.pdbx_seq_one_letter_code
_entity_poly.pdbx_strand_id
1 'polypeptide(L)'
;MGVSTVTAARILKGQLQHGQGEESLLEMEKFPYVALAKTYNTNAQVPDSAGTATAYLCGVKANEGTLGVSAGVTRDRCNTTKGQEVTSILRWAKDAGKAVGIVTTTRVTHATPSAAYAHSANRDWYSDGEMPPDALEGGCKDIARQLVENIPDIEVGMGMGPPGVWAGASRDGTRTTWGGRIDHGHHEGKAKQALHEAVELDRAIGLATRLTSAQDTLSVVTADHSHVFTFGGYTPRGNPIFGLAPMQSDVDRKPFTSILYGNGPGYKIVAGERENVSAVDFAHADYQAQSAVPLRQETHGGEDVAVFAQGPMAHLLHGVHEQNYIPHAMAYAACIGSNRGHCNAGARPAAPLLLPLLALLVLLC
;
A
#
# COMPACT_ATOMS: atom_id res chain seq x y z
N MET A 1 -1.56 -0.80 -4.49
CA MET A 1 -1.67 -2.19 -5.02
C MET A 1 -3.14 -2.60 -5.03
N GLY A 2 -3.90 -2.18 -6.04
CA GLY A 2 -5.34 -2.47 -6.10
C GLY A 2 -5.69 -3.91 -6.44
N VAL A 3 -6.98 -4.22 -6.51
CA VAL A 3 -7.49 -5.56 -6.80
C VAL A 3 -7.03 -6.07 -8.18
N SER A 4 -6.94 -5.18 -9.18
CA SER A 4 -6.40 -5.50 -10.49
C SER A 4 -4.92 -5.89 -10.43
N THR A 5 -4.10 -5.13 -9.69
CA THR A 5 -2.68 -5.45 -9.44
C THR A 5 -2.53 -6.80 -8.72
N VAL A 6 -3.33 -7.07 -7.68
CA VAL A 6 -3.31 -8.36 -6.95
C VAL A 6 -3.57 -9.52 -7.90
N THR A 7 -4.62 -9.42 -8.72
CA THR A 7 -4.99 -10.50 -9.65
C THR A 7 -3.91 -10.71 -10.73
N ALA A 8 -3.37 -9.64 -11.30
CA ALA A 8 -2.30 -9.75 -12.29
C ALA A 8 -1.00 -10.30 -11.69
N ALA A 9 -0.67 -9.94 -10.44
CA ALA A 9 0.47 -10.48 -9.71
C ALA A 9 0.30 -11.97 -9.38
N ARG A 10 -0.92 -12.43 -9.05
CA ARG A 10 -1.26 -13.85 -8.89
C ARG A 10 -0.94 -14.63 -10.16
N ILE A 11 -1.47 -14.17 -11.30
CA ILE A 11 -1.21 -14.80 -12.60
C ILE A 11 0.29 -14.85 -12.89
N LEU A 12 1.00 -13.73 -12.70
CA LEU A 12 2.45 -13.69 -12.87
C LEU A 12 3.17 -14.70 -11.97
N LYS A 13 2.83 -14.76 -10.68
CA LYS A 13 3.47 -15.67 -9.71
C LYS A 13 3.33 -17.12 -10.15
N GLY A 14 2.13 -17.53 -10.56
CA GLY A 14 1.92 -18.90 -11.05
C GLY A 14 2.66 -19.19 -12.37
N GLN A 15 2.72 -18.22 -13.28
CA GLN A 15 3.49 -18.35 -14.53
C GLN A 15 5.00 -18.47 -14.27
N LEU A 16 5.55 -17.72 -13.31
CA LEU A 16 6.94 -17.82 -12.87
C LEU A 16 7.26 -19.18 -12.22
N GLN A 17 6.23 -19.94 -11.82
CA GLN A 17 6.34 -21.30 -11.28
C GLN A 17 6.00 -22.38 -12.33
N HIS A 18 6.03 -22.03 -13.62
CA HIS A 18 5.71 -22.91 -14.75
C HIS A 18 4.25 -23.42 -14.77
N GLY A 19 3.34 -22.75 -14.06
CA GLY A 19 1.90 -22.97 -14.14
C GLY A 19 1.21 -22.09 -15.18
N GLN A 20 -0.12 -22.19 -15.30
CA GLN A 20 -0.91 -21.31 -16.17
C GLN A 20 -1.06 -19.91 -15.56
N GLY A 21 -1.20 -19.86 -14.24
CA GLY A 21 -1.16 -18.64 -13.44
C GLY A 21 -2.46 -18.36 -12.71
N GLU A 22 -3.59 -18.46 -13.41
CA GLU A 22 -4.89 -17.99 -12.92
C GLU A 22 -5.40 -18.76 -11.68
N GLU A 23 -5.07 -20.05 -11.58
CA GLU A 23 -5.43 -20.94 -10.46
C GLU A 23 -4.46 -20.88 -9.27
N SER A 24 -3.33 -20.18 -9.42
CA SER A 24 -2.36 -20.07 -8.33
C SER A 24 -2.88 -19.18 -7.20
N LEU A 25 -2.23 -19.23 -6.03
CA LEU A 25 -2.57 -18.38 -4.89
C LEU A 25 -1.35 -17.56 -4.45
N LEU A 26 -1.59 -16.27 -4.22
CA LEU A 26 -0.68 -15.44 -3.44
C LEU A 26 -0.70 -15.88 -1.96
N GLU A 27 0.37 -15.61 -1.22
CA GLU A 27 0.43 -15.89 0.22
C GLU A 27 -0.62 -15.07 0.98
N MET A 28 -0.83 -13.80 0.60
CA MET A 28 -1.88 -12.96 1.18
C MET A 28 -3.30 -13.48 0.93
N GLU A 29 -3.52 -14.26 -0.13
CA GLU A 29 -4.83 -14.83 -0.47
C GLU A 29 -5.18 -16.09 0.34
N LYS A 30 -4.20 -16.64 1.06
CA LYS A 30 -4.43 -17.76 1.99
C LYS A 30 -4.99 -17.27 3.33
N PHE A 31 -5.02 -15.96 3.57
CA PHE A 31 -5.55 -15.39 4.80
C PHE A 31 -7.08 -15.59 4.86
N PRO A 32 -7.64 -16.01 6.02
CA PRO A 32 -9.03 -16.44 6.10
C PRO A 32 -10.05 -15.29 6.06
N TYR A 33 -9.63 -14.04 6.28
CA TYR A 33 -10.53 -12.89 6.33
C TYR A 33 -10.15 -11.85 5.27
N VAL A 34 -11.18 -11.34 4.58
CA VAL A 34 -11.05 -10.32 3.54
C VAL A 34 -12.09 -9.23 3.79
N ALA A 35 -11.67 -7.98 3.63
CA ALA A 35 -12.53 -6.80 3.61
C ALA A 35 -12.14 -5.85 2.46
N LEU A 36 -12.95 -4.83 2.23
CA LEU A 36 -12.64 -3.69 1.37
C LEU A 36 -12.41 -2.44 2.22
N ALA A 37 -11.44 -1.62 1.83
CA ALA A 37 -11.11 -0.34 2.45
C ALA A 37 -11.34 0.82 1.49
N LYS A 38 -12.17 1.78 1.91
CA LYS A 38 -12.47 3.02 1.17
C LYS A 38 -11.36 4.05 1.36
N THR A 39 -10.68 4.42 0.27
CA THR A 39 -9.35 5.06 0.30
C THR A 39 -9.35 6.59 0.22
N TYR A 40 -10.49 7.22 -0.11
CA TYR A 40 -10.57 8.69 -0.26
C TYR A 40 -9.94 9.48 0.90
N ASN A 41 -9.24 10.57 0.60
CA ASN A 41 -8.76 11.56 1.57
C ASN A 41 -9.87 12.57 1.89
N THR A 42 -9.71 13.35 2.96
CA THR A 42 -10.73 14.34 3.37
C THR A 42 -10.98 15.43 2.33
N ASN A 43 -10.02 15.69 1.45
CA ASN A 43 -10.09 16.69 0.39
C ASN A 43 -9.92 16.13 -1.03
N ALA A 44 -9.80 14.80 -1.21
CA ALA A 44 -9.57 14.18 -2.52
C ALA A 44 -10.26 12.82 -2.65
N GLN A 45 -10.97 12.59 -3.76
CA GLN A 45 -11.64 11.32 -4.07
C GLN A 45 -10.63 10.23 -4.43
N VAL A 46 -9.69 10.57 -5.31
CA VAL A 46 -8.50 9.76 -5.58
C VAL A 46 -7.42 10.25 -4.63
N PRO A 47 -6.97 9.42 -3.68
CA PRO A 47 -6.07 9.88 -2.62
C PRO A 47 -4.60 9.89 -3.06
N ASP A 48 -3.76 10.49 -2.23
CA ASP A 48 -2.31 10.25 -2.26
C ASP A 48 -1.84 9.29 -1.15
N SER A 49 -0.59 8.85 -1.24
CA SER A 49 0.01 7.94 -0.27
C SER A 49 0.16 8.55 1.14
N ALA A 50 0.26 9.88 1.28
CA ALA A 50 0.47 10.52 2.58
C ALA A 50 -0.80 10.56 3.43
N GLY A 51 -1.91 11.04 2.85
CA GLY A 51 -3.18 11.09 3.56
C GLY A 51 -3.73 9.70 3.90
N THR A 52 -3.52 8.72 3.00
CA THR A 52 -3.89 7.31 3.22
C THR A 52 -3.01 6.63 4.26
N ALA A 53 -1.69 6.87 4.26
CA ALA A 53 -0.80 6.37 5.32
C ALA A 53 -1.20 6.88 6.70
N THR A 54 -1.59 8.16 6.80
CA THR A 54 -2.17 8.69 8.04
C THR A 54 -3.46 7.97 8.45
N ALA A 55 -4.30 7.60 7.47
CA ALA A 55 -5.51 6.81 7.74
C ALA A 55 -5.18 5.42 8.30
N TYR A 56 -4.45 4.56 7.56
CA TYR A 56 -4.23 3.17 8.00
C TYR A 56 -3.14 2.99 9.06
N LEU A 57 -2.35 4.02 9.39
CA LEU A 57 -1.37 3.96 10.49
C LEU A 57 -1.81 4.73 11.74
N CYS A 58 -2.54 5.84 11.62
CA CYS A 58 -2.93 6.68 12.76
C CYS A 58 -4.43 6.61 13.09
N GLY A 59 -5.24 6.03 12.22
CA GLY A 59 -6.67 5.85 12.47
C GLY A 59 -7.50 7.11 12.26
N VAL A 60 -6.96 8.11 11.56
CA VAL A 60 -7.64 9.36 11.20
C VAL A 60 -7.39 9.67 9.71
N LYS A 61 -8.46 9.96 8.96
CA LYS A 61 -8.30 10.43 7.57
C LYS A 61 -7.76 11.86 7.55
N ALA A 62 -6.83 12.12 6.62
CA ALA A 62 -6.13 13.39 6.49
C ALA A 62 -6.23 13.95 5.07
N ASN A 63 -5.74 15.18 4.91
CA ASN A 63 -5.66 15.86 3.63
C ASN A 63 -4.51 15.31 2.78
N GLU A 64 -4.68 15.37 1.47
CA GLU A 64 -3.67 14.99 0.49
C GLU A 64 -2.33 15.70 0.75
N GLY A 65 -1.23 14.94 0.73
CA GLY A 65 0.12 15.45 0.88
C GLY A 65 0.55 15.77 2.32
N THR A 66 -0.28 15.48 3.32
CA THR A 66 0.04 15.66 4.74
C THR A 66 0.31 14.32 5.45
N LEU A 67 1.21 14.30 6.43
CA LEU A 67 1.68 13.09 7.12
C LEU A 67 1.45 13.16 8.61
N GLY A 68 0.80 12.15 9.20
CA GLY A 68 0.66 12.00 10.64
C GLY A 68 -0.07 13.16 11.31
N VAL A 69 -0.92 13.89 10.58
CA VAL A 69 -1.67 15.04 11.07
C VAL A 69 -3.14 14.95 10.66
N SER A 70 -4.01 15.64 11.38
CA SER A 70 -5.44 15.69 11.07
C SER A 70 -5.72 16.52 9.79
N ALA A 71 -6.96 16.45 9.30
CA ALA A 71 -7.44 17.29 8.21
C ALA A 71 -7.50 18.81 8.54
N GLY A 72 -7.18 19.22 9.78
CA GLY A 72 -7.01 20.62 10.15
C GLY A 72 -5.72 21.25 9.61
N VAL A 73 -4.75 20.44 9.17
CA VAL A 73 -3.49 20.93 8.59
C VAL A 73 -3.68 21.29 7.12
N THR A 74 -3.22 22.49 6.75
CA THR A 74 -3.17 22.91 5.36
C THR A 74 -1.81 22.53 4.77
N ARG A 75 -1.82 21.88 3.60
CA ARG A 75 -0.58 21.50 2.91
C ARG A 75 0.34 22.71 2.73
N ASP A 76 1.64 22.50 2.93
CA ASP A 76 2.69 23.53 2.86
C ASP A 76 2.66 24.61 3.97
N ARG A 77 1.69 24.57 4.89
CA ARG A 77 1.57 25.56 5.98
C ARG A 77 2.04 24.99 7.30
N CYS A 78 3.35 25.09 7.54
CA CYS A 78 4.00 24.62 8.77
C CYS A 78 3.27 25.06 10.05
N ASN A 79 2.85 26.32 10.13
CA ASN A 79 2.18 26.91 11.29
C ASN A 79 0.84 26.24 11.65
N THR A 80 0.23 25.46 10.74
CA THR A 80 -1.02 24.73 11.00
C THR A 80 -0.80 23.35 11.62
N THR A 81 0.45 22.87 11.70
CA THR A 81 0.80 21.51 12.18
C THR A 81 0.58 21.35 13.70
N LYS A 82 0.96 22.37 14.47
CA LYS A 82 1.03 22.29 15.93
C LYS A 82 -0.36 22.07 16.54
N GLY A 83 -0.52 21.01 17.33
CA GLY A 83 -1.77 20.63 17.97
C GLY A 83 -2.72 19.83 17.06
N GLN A 84 -2.29 19.50 15.83
CA GLN A 84 -3.04 18.67 14.88
C GLN A 84 -2.37 17.32 14.64
N GLU A 85 -1.33 16.99 15.40
CA GLU A 85 -0.61 15.72 15.30
C GLU A 85 -1.52 14.55 15.69
N VAL A 86 -1.50 13.46 14.92
CA VAL A 86 -2.21 12.22 15.22
C VAL A 86 -1.22 11.09 15.45
N THR A 87 -1.40 10.36 16.54
CA THR A 87 -0.48 9.30 16.94
C THR A 87 -0.70 8.02 16.15
N SER A 88 0.39 7.40 15.68
CA SER A 88 0.36 6.14 14.94
C SER A 88 0.20 4.92 15.84
N ILE A 89 -0.25 3.80 15.25
CA ILE A 89 -0.25 2.48 15.88
C ILE A 89 1.16 2.04 16.29
N LEU A 90 2.18 2.44 15.54
CA LEU A 90 3.57 2.16 15.86
C LEU A 90 3.95 2.82 17.20
N ARG A 91 3.55 4.09 17.38
CA ARG A 91 3.75 4.80 18.64
C ARG A 91 2.92 4.19 19.77
N TRP A 92 1.66 3.81 19.52
CA TRP A 92 0.83 3.12 20.51
C TRP A 92 1.44 1.81 21.00
N ALA A 93 2.07 1.05 20.10
CA ALA A 93 2.77 -0.19 20.43
C ALA A 93 4.02 0.06 21.26
N LYS A 94 4.84 1.05 20.86
CA LYS A 94 6.04 1.45 21.61
C LYS A 94 5.70 1.92 23.03
N ASP A 95 4.68 2.78 23.18
CA ASP A 95 4.22 3.26 24.48
C ASP A 95 3.65 2.14 25.36
N ALA A 96 3.27 0.98 24.77
CA ALA A 96 2.85 -0.22 25.47
C ALA A 96 4.02 -1.19 25.77
N GLY A 97 5.26 -0.78 25.53
CA GLY A 97 6.47 -1.57 25.80
C GLY A 97 6.76 -2.65 24.75
N LYS A 98 6.14 -2.59 23.57
CA LYS A 98 6.42 -3.52 22.46
C LYS A 98 7.55 -2.98 21.59
N ALA A 99 8.36 -3.88 21.03
CA ALA A 99 9.32 -3.53 19.99
C ALA A 99 8.60 -3.16 18.69
N VAL A 100 9.18 -2.25 17.92
CA VAL A 100 8.61 -1.70 16.69
C VAL A 100 9.65 -1.59 15.58
N GLY A 101 9.21 -1.77 14.34
CA GLY A 101 10.10 -1.68 13.18
C GLY A 101 9.36 -1.24 11.93
N ILE A 102 10.11 -0.65 11.00
CA ILE A 102 9.64 -0.22 9.69
C ILE A 102 10.54 -0.87 8.64
N VAL A 103 9.93 -1.60 7.72
CA VAL A 103 10.59 -2.17 6.55
C VAL A 103 9.90 -1.65 5.31
N THR A 104 10.66 -1.00 4.44
CA THR A 104 10.22 -0.42 3.18
C THR A 104 11.41 -0.39 2.24
N THR A 105 11.23 0.05 1.01
CA THR A 105 12.29 -0.08 0.00
C THR A 105 12.27 0.87 -1.21
N THR A 106 11.57 2.01 -1.29
CA THR A 106 11.11 2.91 -0.24
C THR A 106 12.28 3.69 0.34
N ARG A 107 12.34 5.01 0.14
CA ARG A 107 13.09 5.84 1.09
C ARG A 107 12.39 5.71 2.44
N VAL A 108 13.12 5.53 3.54
CA VAL A 108 12.48 5.47 4.87
C VAL A 108 11.72 6.76 5.22
N THR A 109 12.05 7.87 4.56
CA THR A 109 11.38 9.18 4.64
C THR A 109 10.23 9.36 3.64
N HIS A 110 9.92 8.36 2.81
CA HIS A 110 8.77 8.40 1.91
C HIS A 110 7.45 8.49 2.70
N ALA A 111 6.37 8.92 2.05
CA ALA A 111 5.07 9.15 2.69
C ALA A 111 4.56 7.96 3.52
N THR A 112 4.54 6.77 2.91
CA THR A 112 4.05 5.53 3.52
C THR A 112 4.74 5.20 4.86
N PRO A 113 6.08 5.02 4.94
CA PRO A 113 6.74 4.75 6.21
C PRO A 113 6.72 5.96 7.17
N SER A 114 6.79 7.18 6.64
CA SER A 114 6.92 8.38 7.48
C SER A 114 5.69 8.72 8.29
N ALA A 115 4.47 8.42 7.82
CA ALA A 115 3.26 8.62 8.62
C ALA A 115 3.25 7.77 9.92
N ALA A 116 4.10 6.75 10.04
CA ALA A 116 4.24 5.98 11.27
C ALA A 116 4.99 6.74 12.39
N TYR A 117 5.79 7.76 12.06
CA TYR A 117 6.64 8.45 13.04
C TYR A 117 6.69 9.98 12.90
N ALA A 118 6.38 10.53 11.73
CA ALA A 118 6.49 11.95 11.43
C ALA A 118 5.12 12.63 11.43
N HIS A 119 5.13 13.92 11.77
CA HIS A 119 4.03 14.86 11.70
C HIS A 119 4.47 16.02 10.80
N SER A 120 3.94 16.09 9.57
CA SER A 120 4.37 17.08 8.58
C SER A 120 3.20 17.60 7.74
N ALA A 121 3.19 18.91 7.50
CA ALA A 121 2.27 19.57 6.58
C ALA A 121 2.61 19.32 5.10
N ASN A 122 3.77 18.76 4.79
CA ASN A 122 4.11 18.35 3.44
C ASN A 122 4.97 17.07 3.45
N ARG A 123 4.53 16.06 2.68
CA ARG A 123 5.24 14.80 2.44
C ARG A 123 6.59 14.94 1.73
N ASP A 124 6.82 16.07 1.05
CA ASP A 124 8.03 16.32 0.26
C ASP A 124 9.18 16.92 1.09
N TRP A 125 8.95 17.23 2.38
CA TRP A 125 9.99 17.71 3.30
C TRP A 125 10.86 16.57 3.83
N TYR A 126 11.53 15.85 2.92
CA TYR A 126 12.36 14.68 3.24
C TYR A 126 13.54 15.03 4.15
N SER A 127 14.23 16.13 3.83
CA SER A 127 15.30 16.76 4.60
C SER A 127 15.07 18.27 4.67
N ASP A 128 15.91 18.97 5.44
CA ASP A 128 15.91 20.43 5.53
C ASP A 128 16.12 21.11 4.17
N GLY A 129 16.85 20.47 3.24
CA GLY A 129 17.10 20.97 1.90
C GLY A 129 15.85 21.10 1.01
N GLU A 130 14.78 20.36 1.30
CA GLU A 130 13.50 20.46 0.59
C GLU A 130 12.49 21.37 1.31
N MET A 131 12.81 21.87 2.50
CA MET A 131 11.91 22.71 3.27
C MET A 131 12.01 24.18 2.85
N PRO A 132 10.89 24.90 2.70
CA PRO A 132 10.92 26.33 2.46
C PRO A 132 11.39 27.09 3.72
N PRO A 133 12.03 28.27 3.58
CA PRO A 133 12.58 29.01 4.70
C PRO A 133 11.57 29.32 5.81
N ASP A 134 10.32 29.61 5.45
CA ASP A 134 9.24 29.89 6.41
C ASP A 134 8.85 28.66 7.25
N ALA A 135 8.98 27.45 6.70
CA ALA A 135 8.78 26.22 7.46
C ALA A 135 9.92 25.95 8.46
N LEU A 136 11.17 26.22 8.05
CA LEU A 136 12.35 26.09 8.91
C LEU A 136 12.31 27.12 10.06
N GLU A 137 12.03 28.39 9.75
CA GLU A 137 11.88 29.46 10.72
C GLU A 137 10.66 29.25 11.63
N GLY A 138 9.58 28.66 11.09
CA GLY A 138 8.38 28.28 11.83
C GLY A 138 8.58 27.11 12.80
N GLY A 139 9.75 26.49 12.82
CA GLY A 139 10.11 25.40 13.74
C GLY A 139 9.60 24.03 13.32
N CYS A 140 9.12 23.86 12.08
CA CYS A 140 8.86 22.53 11.55
C CYS A 140 10.16 21.76 11.37
N LYS A 141 10.05 20.44 11.47
CA LYS A 141 11.18 19.52 11.30
C LYS A 141 10.96 18.70 10.04
N ASP A 142 12.02 18.48 9.29
CA ASP A 142 12.02 17.57 8.16
C ASP A 142 11.77 16.12 8.62
N ILE A 143 11.35 15.27 7.69
CA ILE A 143 10.97 13.88 7.97
C ILE A 143 12.18 13.08 8.46
N ALA A 144 13.38 13.28 7.91
CA ALA A 144 14.59 12.57 8.34
C ALA A 144 14.95 12.87 9.80
N ARG A 145 14.84 14.13 10.23
CA ARG A 145 15.02 14.53 11.63
C ARG A 145 13.96 13.91 12.54
N GLN A 146 12.71 13.89 12.10
CA GLN A 146 11.62 13.28 12.87
C GLN A 146 11.79 11.78 13.08
N LEU A 147 12.41 11.06 12.13
CA LEU A 147 12.69 9.63 12.26
C LEU A 147 13.55 9.30 13.49
N VAL A 148 14.55 10.14 13.78
CA VAL A 148 15.47 9.92 14.91
C VAL A 148 14.96 10.52 16.22
N GLU A 149 14.12 11.56 16.16
CA GLU A 149 13.65 12.28 17.36
C GLU A 149 12.30 11.77 17.90
N ASN A 150 11.34 11.41 17.05
CA ASN A 150 9.95 11.19 17.49
C ASN A 150 9.70 9.79 18.08
N ILE A 151 10.46 8.78 17.64
CA ILE A 151 10.41 7.43 18.19
C ILE A 151 11.86 6.99 18.47
N PRO A 152 12.45 7.41 19.60
CA PRO A 152 13.75 6.87 19.98
C PRO A 152 13.64 5.35 20.10
N ASP A 153 14.69 4.66 19.64
CA ASP A 153 14.81 3.20 19.69
C ASP A 153 13.85 2.43 18.76
N ILE A 154 13.61 2.88 17.52
CA ILE A 154 13.08 1.97 16.48
C ILE A 154 14.09 0.83 16.31
N GLU A 155 13.71 -0.40 16.66
CA GLU A 155 14.62 -1.55 16.70
C GLU A 155 15.07 -1.99 15.31
N VAL A 156 14.23 -1.81 14.28
CA VAL A 156 14.53 -2.13 12.89
C VAL A 156 14.03 -1.04 11.96
N GLY A 157 14.95 -0.32 11.31
CA GLY A 157 14.66 0.57 10.19
C GLY A 157 15.38 0.07 8.94
N MET A 158 14.67 -0.62 8.05
CA MET A 158 15.24 -1.08 6.77
C MET A 158 14.53 -0.38 5.62
N GLY A 159 15.32 0.29 4.79
CA GLY A 159 14.86 0.93 3.57
C GLY A 159 16.00 1.61 2.84
N MET A 160 15.68 2.26 1.74
CA MET A 160 16.66 3.04 1.00
C MET A 160 16.90 4.39 1.69
N GLY A 161 18.13 4.89 1.59
CA GLY A 161 18.48 6.24 2.02
C GLY A 161 19.26 6.98 0.92
N PRO A 162 19.45 8.30 1.06
CA PRO A 162 20.42 9.02 0.22
C PRO A 162 21.82 8.38 0.35
N PRO A 163 22.69 8.50 -0.68
CA PRO A 163 24.05 7.98 -0.61
C PRO A 163 24.77 8.61 0.58
N GLY A 164 25.04 7.82 1.63
CA GLY A 164 25.75 8.27 2.82
C GLY A 164 25.16 7.87 4.17
N VAL A 165 23.90 7.39 4.23
CA VAL A 165 23.26 7.09 5.54
C VAL A 165 23.13 5.58 5.81
N TRP A 166 23.14 4.72 4.78
CA TRP A 166 23.01 3.26 4.98
C TRP A 166 23.87 2.48 3.97
N ALA A 167 24.80 1.68 4.48
CA ALA A 167 25.72 0.87 3.68
C ALA A 167 25.15 -0.53 3.43
N GLY A 168 24.72 -0.79 2.20
CA GLY A 168 24.24 -2.11 1.78
C GLY A 168 23.68 -2.09 0.35
N ALA A 169 24.44 -1.60 -0.63
CA ALA A 169 24.08 -1.74 -2.04
C ALA A 169 25.15 -2.57 -2.76
N SER A 170 24.71 -3.68 -3.36
CA SER A 170 25.48 -4.52 -4.26
C SER A 170 26.01 -3.73 -5.46
N ARG A 171 27.28 -3.95 -5.79
CA ARG A 171 27.98 -3.35 -6.94
C ARG A 171 27.64 -4.09 -8.24
N ASP A 172 26.41 -3.95 -8.71
CA ASP A 172 26.11 -4.14 -10.12
C ASP A 172 25.36 -2.91 -10.63
N GLY A 173 25.74 -2.45 -11.83
CA GLY A 173 25.30 -1.19 -12.42
C GLY A 173 23.84 -1.15 -12.88
N THR A 174 22.97 -2.04 -12.40
CA THR A 174 21.53 -1.91 -12.55
C THR A 174 20.97 -1.14 -11.35
N ARG A 175 20.35 0.01 -11.60
CA ARG A 175 19.69 0.82 -10.57
C ARG A 175 18.37 0.14 -10.18
N THR A 176 18.46 -1.02 -9.54
CA THR A 176 17.32 -1.78 -9.03
C THR A 176 17.14 -1.49 -7.55
N THR A 177 16.19 -0.61 -7.27
CA THR A 177 15.65 -0.35 -5.94
C THR A 177 14.36 -1.20 -5.78
N TRP A 178 14.05 -1.82 -4.64
CA TRP A 178 13.05 -2.92 -4.57
C TRP A 178 12.00 -2.83 -3.45
N GLY A 179 10.84 -2.20 -3.68
CA GLY A 179 9.57 -2.29 -2.90
C GLY A 179 8.99 -0.94 -2.41
N GLY A 180 7.66 -0.88 -2.29
CA GLY A 180 6.88 0.34 -2.50
C GLY A 180 7.11 0.97 -3.88
N ARG A 181 7.70 0.20 -4.81
CA ARG A 181 7.79 0.56 -6.24
C ARG A 181 6.79 -0.21 -7.08
N ILE A 182 5.86 -0.94 -6.46
CA ILE A 182 4.60 -1.30 -7.12
C ILE A 182 3.97 0.00 -7.66
N ASP A 183 3.87 1.00 -6.78
CA ASP A 183 3.38 2.34 -7.09
C ASP A 183 4.22 3.05 -8.17
N HIS A 184 5.54 3.17 -7.97
CA HIS A 184 6.42 3.78 -8.98
C HIS A 184 6.37 3.07 -10.34
N GLY A 185 6.29 1.73 -10.37
CA GLY A 185 6.16 0.96 -11.59
C GLY A 185 4.86 1.27 -12.34
N HIS A 186 3.77 1.44 -11.61
CA HIS A 186 2.50 1.90 -12.19
C HIS A 186 2.57 3.35 -12.67
N HIS A 187 3.11 4.28 -11.88
CA HIS A 187 3.34 5.67 -12.29
C HIS A 187 4.17 5.78 -13.58
N GLU A 188 5.19 4.95 -13.75
CA GLU A 188 6.02 4.91 -14.96
C GLU A 188 5.33 4.21 -16.15
N GLY A 189 4.13 3.63 -15.97
CA GLY A 189 3.42 2.83 -16.97
C GLY A 189 4.03 1.44 -17.20
N LYS A 190 4.97 1.02 -16.34
CA LYS A 190 5.79 -0.19 -16.47
C LYS A 190 5.22 -1.33 -15.64
N ALA A 191 4.13 -1.93 -16.14
CA ALA A 191 3.43 -3.00 -15.42
C ALA A 191 4.32 -4.19 -15.06
N LYS A 192 5.33 -4.54 -15.88
CA LYS A 192 6.26 -5.62 -15.57
C LYS A 192 7.00 -5.37 -14.25
N GLN A 193 7.50 -4.15 -14.04
CA GLN A 193 8.18 -3.81 -12.79
C GLN A 193 7.19 -3.83 -11.62
N ALA A 194 6.01 -3.21 -11.77
CA ALA A 194 4.99 -3.18 -10.72
C ALA A 194 4.55 -4.58 -10.27
N LEU A 195 4.33 -5.51 -11.21
CA LEU A 195 3.89 -6.87 -10.87
C LEU A 195 5.01 -7.73 -10.28
N HIS A 196 6.25 -7.59 -10.74
CA HIS A 196 7.39 -8.28 -10.11
C HIS A 196 7.61 -7.80 -8.67
N GLU A 197 7.48 -6.50 -8.41
CA GLU A 197 7.49 -5.92 -7.06
C GLU A 197 6.37 -6.49 -6.17
N ALA A 198 5.16 -6.66 -6.73
CA ALA A 198 4.04 -7.27 -6.02
C ALA A 198 4.30 -8.74 -5.68
N VAL A 199 4.95 -9.49 -6.58
CA VAL A 199 5.35 -10.89 -6.32
C VAL A 199 6.40 -10.97 -5.20
N GLU A 200 7.36 -10.05 -5.14
CA GLU A 200 8.36 -10.04 -4.05
C GLU A 200 7.75 -9.61 -2.70
N LEU A 201 6.79 -8.67 -2.70
CA LEU A 201 6.00 -8.37 -1.49
C LEU A 201 5.27 -9.62 -0.99
N ASP A 202 4.63 -10.36 -1.90
CA ASP A 202 3.93 -11.60 -1.54
C ASP A 202 4.86 -12.69 -0.98
N ARG A 203 6.09 -12.80 -1.51
CA ARG A 203 7.12 -13.69 -0.95
C ARG A 203 7.54 -13.26 0.45
N ALA A 204 7.67 -11.96 0.70
CA ALA A 204 7.97 -11.42 2.03
C ALA A 204 6.83 -11.72 3.03
N ILE A 205 5.56 -11.62 2.61
CA ILE A 205 4.40 -12.01 3.40
C ILE A 205 4.49 -13.49 3.77
N GLY A 206 4.74 -14.37 2.80
CA GLY A 206 4.92 -15.81 3.06
C GLY A 206 6.08 -16.12 4.01
N LEU A 207 7.17 -15.36 3.94
CA LEU A 207 8.28 -15.50 4.89
C LEU A 207 7.86 -15.08 6.30
N ALA A 208 7.20 -13.93 6.45
CA ALA A 208 6.70 -13.45 7.75
C ALA A 208 5.74 -14.46 8.40
N THR A 209 4.81 -15.03 7.63
CA THR A 209 3.89 -16.08 8.12
C THR A 209 4.60 -17.36 8.55
N ARG A 210 5.77 -17.70 7.97
CA ARG A 210 6.58 -18.85 8.42
C ARG A 210 7.40 -18.57 9.68
N LEU A 211 7.72 -17.30 9.94
CA LEU A 211 8.52 -16.86 11.07
C LEU A 211 7.67 -16.47 12.30
N THR A 212 6.34 -16.48 12.17
CA THR A 212 5.40 -16.05 13.20
C THR A 212 4.30 -17.09 13.44
N SER A 213 3.62 -17.00 14.57
CA SER A 213 2.57 -17.92 14.98
C SER A 213 1.20 -17.27 14.76
N ALA A 214 0.30 -17.96 14.05
CA ALA A 214 -1.05 -17.44 13.82
C ALA A 214 -1.90 -17.36 15.11
N GLN A 215 -1.44 -17.96 16.20
CA GLN A 215 -2.11 -17.95 17.50
C GLN A 215 -1.84 -16.66 18.30
N ASP A 216 -0.74 -15.95 18.03
CA ASP A 216 -0.35 -14.73 18.76
C ASP A 216 -0.03 -13.53 17.86
N THR A 217 0.04 -13.73 16.55
CA THR A 217 0.41 -12.70 15.58
C THR A 217 -0.77 -12.36 14.67
N LEU A 218 -1.28 -11.13 14.77
CA LEU A 218 -2.21 -10.56 13.80
C LEU A 218 -1.42 -10.02 12.61
N SER A 219 -1.61 -10.62 11.44
CA SER A 219 -1.06 -10.16 10.16
C SER A 219 -2.17 -9.51 9.34
N VAL A 220 -1.92 -8.30 8.84
CA VAL A 220 -2.83 -7.55 7.96
C VAL A 220 -2.07 -7.10 6.72
N VAL A 221 -2.60 -7.41 5.54
CA VAL A 221 -2.07 -6.99 4.24
C VAL A 221 -3.12 -6.11 3.57
N THR A 222 -2.74 -4.91 3.14
CA THR A 222 -3.63 -3.97 2.46
C THR A 222 -2.84 -3.13 1.47
N ALA A 223 -3.54 -2.32 0.68
CA ALA A 223 -2.96 -1.19 -0.03
C ALA A 223 -3.40 0.14 0.61
N ASP A 224 -2.63 1.19 0.31
CA ASP A 224 -2.96 2.59 0.55
C ASP A 224 -3.97 3.10 -0.49
N HIS A 225 -3.76 2.78 -1.76
CA HIS A 225 -4.67 3.06 -2.88
C HIS A 225 -4.45 2.10 -4.06
N SER A 226 -5.23 2.29 -5.11
CA SER A 226 -5.10 1.58 -6.38
C SER A 226 -4.38 2.43 -7.44
N HIS A 227 -4.45 2.00 -8.70
CA HIS A 227 -3.97 2.65 -9.92
C HIS A 227 -5.02 2.51 -11.01
N VAL A 228 -4.94 3.32 -12.07
CA VAL A 228 -5.79 3.17 -13.26
C VAL A 228 -5.28 2.05 -14.17
N PHE A 229 -4.82 0.95 -13.56
CA PHE A 229 -4.29 -0.25 -14.18
C PHE A 229 -5.42 -1.26 -14.45
N THR A 230 -5.46 -1.76 -15.68
CA THR A 230 -6.43 -2.76 -16.12
C THR A 230 -5.74 -3.88 -16.88
N PHE A 231 -6.28 -5.09 -16.82
CA PHE A 231 -5.92 -6.18 -17.72
C PHE A 231 -7.19 -6.85 -18.26
N GLY A 232 -7.25 -7.07 -19.57
CA GLY A 232 -8.44 -7.57 -20.25
C GLY A 232 -8.14 -8.17 -21.62
N GLY A 233 -9.08 -8.04 -22.56
CA GLY A 233 -8.89 -8.46 -23.95
C GLY A 233 -9.21 -9.94 -24.25
N TYR A 234 -9.93 -10.64 -23.35
CA TYR A 234 -10.36 -12.03 -23.53
C TYR A 234 -9.20 -13.00 -23.83
N THR A 235 -8.08 -12.85 -23.12
CA THR A 235 -6.92 -13.73 -23.24
C THR A 235 -7.26 -15.17 -22.84
N PRO A 236 -6.73 -16.19 -23.53
CA PRO A 236 -6.92 -17.58 -23.14
C PRO A 236 -6.19 -17.89 -21.83
N ARG A 237 -6.60 -18.96 -21.13
CA ARG A 237 -5.88 -19.44 -19.94
C ARG A 237 -4.42 -19.74 -20.27
N GLY A 238 -3.52 -19.37 -19.36
CA GLY A 238 -2.07 -19.54 -19.55
C GLY A 238 -1.43 -18.50 -20.45
N ASN A 239 -2.19 -17.53 -20.97
CA ASN A 239 -1.61 -16.44 -21.73
C ASN A 239 -0.66 -15.64 -20.84
N PRO A 240 0.57 -15.33 -21.29
CA PRO A 240 1.48 -14.48 -20.52
C PRO A 240 0.76 -13.20 -20.07
N ILE A 241 0.88 -12.83 -18.79
CA ILE A 241 0.17 -11.64 -18.27
C ILE A 241 0.59 -10.35 -18.98
N PHE A 242 1.80 -10.30 -19.52
CA PHE A 242 2.33 -9.20 -20.33
C PHE A 242 2.07 -9.37 -21.84
N GLY A 243 1.35 -10.42 -22.22
CA GLY A 243 1.09 -10.80 -23.60
C GLY A 243 0.04 -9.94 -24.29
N LEU A 244 -0.15 -10.23 -25.57
CA LEU A 244 -1.18 -9.60 -26.39
C LEU A 244 -2.55 -10.22 -26.13
N ALA A 245 -3.60 -9.43 -26.35
CA ALA A 245 -4.93 -9.98 -26.55
C ALA A 245 -4.95 -10.84 -27.84
N PRO A 246 -5.74 -11.93 -27.90
CA PRO A 246 -5.81 -12.80 -29.08
C PRO A 246 -6.49 -12.14 -30.29
N MET A 247 -7.16 -11.01 -30.08
CA MET A 247 -7.86 -10.25 -31.11
C MET A 247 -7.15 -8.92 -31.40
N GLN A 248 -7.31 -8.42 -32.61
CA GLN A 248 -6.93 -7.06 -32.98
C GLN A 248 -8.10 -6.11 -32.74
N SER A 249 -7.81 -4.82 -32.59
CA SER A 249 -8.85 -3.79 -32.64
C SER A 249 -9.62 -3.87 -33.95
N ASP A 250 -10.94 -3.88 -33.87
CA ASP A 250 -11.84 -3.87 -35.02
C ASP A 250 -11.91 -2.50 -35.72
N VAL A 251 -11.38 -1.46 -35.08
CA VAL A 251 -11.31 -0.08 -35.58
C VAL A 251 -10.01 0.16 -36.37
N ASP A 252 -8.85 -0.02 -35.74
CA ASP A 252 -7.55 0.33 -36.35
C ASP A 252 -6.75 -0.88 -36.86
N ARG A 253 -7.29 -2.10 -36.70
CA ARG A 253 -6.68 -3.36 -37.13
C ARG A 253 -5.27 -3.59 -36.59
N LYS A 254 -4.94 -3.01 -35.42
CA LYS A 254 -3.66 -3.22 -34.74
C LYS A 254 -3.87 -4.07 -33.47
N PRO A 255 -2.88 -4.92 -33.11
CA PRO A 255 -2.90 -5.65 -31.85
C PRO A 255 -2.80 -4.71 -30.65
N PHE A 256 -3.12 -5.23 -29.47
CA PHE A 256 -2.99 -4.53 -28.19
C PHE A 256 -2.61 -5.52 -27.09
N THR A 257 -1.93 -5.02 -26.06
CA THR A 257 -1.57 -5.79 -24.87
C THR A 257 -2.79 -6.06 -24.01
N SER A 258 -2.79 -7.18 -23.29
CA SER A 258 -3.83 -7.46 -22.30
C SER A 258 -3.88 -6.36 -21.23
N ILE A 259 -2.71 -5.91 -20.78
CA ILE A 259 -2.55 -4.81 -19.83
C ILE A 259 -2.65 -3.45 -20.54
N LEU A 260 -3.40 -2.53 -19.93
CA LEU A 260 -3.52 -1.12 -20.32
C LEU A 260 -3.64 -0.23 -19.07
N TYR A 261 -3.40 1.08 -19.25
CA TYR A 261 -3.68 2.09 -18.22
C TYR A 261 -4.72 3.12 -18.69
N GLY A 262 -5.46 3.71 -17.76
CA GLY A 262 -6.37 4.82 -18.06
C GLY A 262 -5.63 6.08 -18.53
N ASN A 263 -4.51 6.40 -17.90
CA ASN A 263 -3.65 7.53 -18.25
C ASN A 263 -2.18 7.19 -17.96
N GLY A 264 -1.24 8.08 -18.30
CA GLY A 264 0.18 7.89 -18.00
C GLY A 264 1.10 8.02 -19.22
N PRO A 265 2.39 7.71 -19.05
CA PRO A 265 3.42 8.00 -20.05
C PRO A 265 3.42 7.06 -21.26
N GLY A 266 2.67 5.94 -21.20
CA GLY A 266 2.54 5.00 -22.31
C GLY A 266 1.65 5.47 -23.46
N TYR A 267 0.98 6.63 -23.35
CA TYR A 267 0.24 7.21 -24.48
C TYR A 267 1.21 7.59 -25.59
N LYS A 268 0.98 7.07 -26.80
CA LYS A 268 1.85 7.34 -27.95
C LYS A 268 1.08 7.35 -29.26
N ILE A 269 1.32 8.39 -30.05
CA ILE A 269 0.84 8.54 -31.42
C ILE A 269 2.04 8.54 -32.36
N VAL A 270 2.03 7.63 -33.35
CA VAL A 270 3.08 7.48 -34.36
C VAL A 270 2.44 7.74 -35.72
N ALA A 271 2.95 8.75 -36.44
CA ALA A 271 2.42 9.16 -37.74
C ALA A 271 0.90 9.43 -37.75
N GLY A 272 0.36 10.00 -36.66
CA GLY A 272 -1.06 10.32 -36.53
C GLY A 272 -1.96 9.18 -36.06
N GLU A 273 -1.41 7.99 -35.81
CA GLU A 273 -2.19 6.81 -35.39
C GLU A 273 -1.66 6.20 -34.08
N ARG A 274 -2.43 5.29 -33.47
CA ARG A 274 -1.98 4.47 -32.33
C ARG A 274 -0.74 3.66 -32.71
N GLU A 275 0.25 3.61 -31.82
CA GLU A 275 1.44 2.77 -32.01
C GLU A 275 1.05 1.29 -32.19
N ASN A 276 1.61 0.64 -33.21
CA ASN A 276 1.44 -0.78 -33.41
C ASN A 276 2.37 -1.55 -32.47
N VAL A 277 1.80 -2.23 -31.48
CA VAL A 277 2.57 -2.97 -30.46
C VAL A 277 3.43 -4.09 -31.04
N SER A 278 3.13 -4.62 -32.23
CA SER A 278 3.99 -5.59 -32.92
C SER A 278 5.28 -5.00 -33.49
N ALA A 279 5.37 -3.67 -33.58
CA ALA A 279 6.57 -2.97 -34.06
C ALA A 279 7.52 -2.55 -32.92
N VAL A 280 7.19 -2.88 -31.67
CA VAL A 280 7.99 -2.55 -30.49
C VAL A 280 8.28 -3.82 -29.67
N ASP A 281 9.34 -3.78 -28.88
CA ASP A 281 9.64 -4.84 -27.91
C ASP A 281 8.75 -4.67 -26.67
N PHE A 282 7.48 -5.09 -26.78
CA PHE A 282 6.55 -5.08 -25.65
C PHE A 282 6.91 -6.11 -24.57
N ALA A 283 7.85 -7.02 -24.85
CA ALA A 283 8.38 -7.96 -23.87
C ALA A 283 9.50 -7.34 -23.01
N HIS A 284 10.04 -6.17 -23.37
CA HIS A 284 11.09 -5.49 -22.62
C HIS A 284 10.67 -5.16 -21.17
N ALA A 285 11.64 -5.15 -20.25
CA ALA A 285 11.40 -4.85 -18.83
C ALA A 285 10.87 -3.42 -18.58
N ASP A 286 11.26 -2.47 -19.44
CA ASP A 286 10.85 -1.06 -19.39
C ASP A 286 9.70 -0.71 -20.34
N TYR A 287 9.02 -1.71 -20.94
CA TYR A 287 7.88 -1.41 -21.81
C TYR A 287 6.79 -0.65 -21.03
N GLN A 288 6.38 0.49 -21.58
CA GLN A 288 5.29 1.30 -21.06
C GLN A 288 3.99 0.88 -21.75
N ALA A 289 3.08 0.26 -21.00
CA ALA A 289 1.81 -0.18 -21.56
C ALA A 289 0.98 1.03 -22.01
N GLN A 290 0.26 0.87 -23.12
CA GLN A 290 -0.52 1.95 -23.73
C GLN A 290 -1.54 2.53 -22.73
N SER A 291 -1.72 3.85 -22.78
CA SER A 291 -2.69 4.58 -21.96
C SER A 291 -3.61 5.47 -22.80
N ALA A 292 -4.79 5.82 -22.28
CA ALA A 292 -5.76 6.62 -23.02
C ALA A 292 -5.49 8.13 -22.95
N VAL A 293 -4.97 8.63 -21.82
CA VAL A 293 -4.64 10.05 -21.62
C VAL A 293 -3.14 10.24 -21.36
N PRO A 294 -2.44 11.13 -22.09
CA PRO A 294 -1.01 11.35 -21.90
C PRO A 294 -0.71 12.10 -20.60
N LEU A 295 0.12 11.51 -19.75
CA LEU A 295 0.70 12.16 -18.57
C LEU A 295 2.16 11.76 -18.41
N ARG A 296 2.96 12.55 -17.67
CA ARG A 296 4.34 12.16 -17.34
C ARG A 296 4.41 11.01 -16.35
N GLN A 297 3.42 10.92 -15.47
CA GLN A 297 3.20 9.82 -14.53
C GLN A 297 1.73 9.44 -14.61
N GLU A 298 1.45 8.15 -14.57
CA GLU A 298 0.10 7.63 -14.39
C GLU A 298 -0.47 8.08 -13.02
N THR A 299 -1.79 8.16 -12.87
CA THR A 299 -2.43 8.57 -11.62
C THR A 299 -2.88 7.38 -10.78
N HIS A 300 -2.96 7.54 -9.47
CA HIS A 300 -3.62 6.56 -8.61
C HIS A 300 -5.07 6.28 -9.03
N GLY A 301 -5.60 5.15 -8.56
CA GLY A 301 -6.99 4.74 -8.64
C GLY A 301 -7.71 5.00 -7.32
N GLY A 302 -8.94 5.52 -7.40
CA GLY A 302 -9.76 5.89 -6.24
C GLY A 302 -10.76 4.83 -5.80
N GLU A 303 -10.72 3.64 -6.39
CA GLU A 303 -11.57 2.53 -5.97
C GLU A 303 -11.08 1.89 -4.65
N ASP A 304 -11.98 1.12 -4.04
CA ASP A 304 -11.70 0.38 -2.83
C ASP A 304 -10.57 -0.64 -3.04
N VAL A 305 -9.77 -0.84 -2.00
CA VAL A 305 -8.67 -1.81 -1.99
C VAL A 305 -8.95 -2.95 -1.02
N ALA A 306 -8.38 -4.12 -1.27
CA ALA A 306 -8.57 -5.28 -0.41
C ALA A 306 -7.73 -5.19 0.87
N VAL A 307 -8.29 -5.70 1.97
CA VAL A 307 -7.62 -5.96 3.24
C VAL A 307 -7.69 -7.46 3.49
N PHE A 308 -6.54 -8.13 3.62
CA PHE A 308 -6.42 -9.53 3.97
C PHE A 308 -5.94 -9.64 5.42
N ALA A 309 -6.54 -10.49 6.24
CA ALA A 309 -6.16 -10.63 7.64
C ALA A 309 -6.12 -12.08 8.15
N GLN A 310 -5.14 -12.37 9.01
CA GLN A 310 -4.98 -13.65 9.71
C GLN A 310 -4.49 -13.41 11.15
N GLY A 311 -4.94 -14.27 12.08
CA GLY A 311 -4.46 -14.27 13.47
C GLY A 311 -5.50 -13.79 14.48
N PRO A 312 -5.10 -13.44 15.71
CA PRO A 312 -6.00 -12.99 16.76
C PRO A 312 -6.84 -11.81 16.31
N MET A 313 -8.17 -11.93 16.47
CA MET A 313 -9.15 -10.91 16.11
C MET A 313 -9.20 -10.52 14.62
N ALA A 314 -8.58 -11.30 13.71
CA ALA A 314 -8.60 -11.02 12.27
C ALA A 314 -10.02 -11.00 11.67
N HIS A 315 -10.98 -11.69 12.31
CA HIS A 315 -12.40 -11.69 11.92
C HIS A 315 -13.07 -10.31 12.02
N LEU A 316 -12.46 -9.33 12.69
CA LEU A 316 -12.95 -7.95 12.73
C LEU A 316 -12.78 -7.23 11.37
N LEU A 317 -11.89 -7.71 10.51
CA LEU A 317 -11.65 -7.14 9.18
C LEU A 317 -12.52 -7.89 8.16
N HIS A 318 -13.81 -7.55 8.12
CA HIS A 318 -14.80 -8.17 7.23
C HIS A 318 -15.80 -7.13 6.67
N GLY A 319 -16.24 -7.30 5.42
CA GLY A 319 -17.18 -6.37 4.79
C GLY A 319 -16.47 -5.14 4.20
N VAL A 320 -17.02 -3.94 4.39
CA VAL A 320 -16.51 -2.69 3.80
C VAL A 320 -16.29 -1.66 4.91
N HIS A 321 -15.07 -1.14 5.00
CA HIS A 321 -14.67 -0.21 6.04
C HIS A 321 -14.07 1.07 5.47
N GLU A 322 -14.10 2.15 6.26
CA GLU A 322 -13.16 3.24 6.05
C GLU A 322 -11.74 2.75 6.26
N GLN A 323 -10.78 3.22 5.45
CA GLN A 323 -9.38 2.80 5.58
C GLN A 323 -8.78 3.07 6.97
N ASN A 324 -9.25 4.12 7.66
CA ASN A 324 -8.80 4.45 9.00
C ASN A 324 -9.32 3.49 10.09
N TYR A 325 -10.19 2.54 9.76
CA TYR A 325 -10.63 1.47 10.66
C TYR A 325 -9.49 0.47 10.98
N ILE A 326 -8.61 0.21 10.02
CA ILE A 326 -7.55 -0.80 10.10
C ILE A 326 -6.72 -0.68 11.40
N PRO A 327 -6.11 0.48 11.73
CA PRO A 327 -5.29 0.60 12.92
C PRO A 327 -6.12 0.55 14.22
N HIS A 328 -7.41 0.90 14.19
CA HIS A 328 -8.27 0.73 15.36
C HIS A 328 -8.54 -0.74 15.65
N ALA A 329 -8.82 -1.54 14.62
CA ALA A 329 -8.99 -2.99 14.75
C ALA A 329 -7.70 -3.67 15.23
N MET A 330 -6.55 -3.28 14.67
CA MET A 330 -5.24 -3.76 15.12
C MET A 330 -4.93 -3.34 16.56
N ALA A 331 -5.20 -2.09 16.93
CA ALA A 331 -4.96 -1.59 18.28
C ALA A 331 -5.84 -2.29 19.32
N TYR A 332 -7.08 -2.61 18.96
CA TYR A 332 -8.00 -3.40 19.77
C TYR A 332 -7.48 -4.82 19.99
N ALA A 333 -7.06 -5.50 18.92
CA ALA A 333 -6.50 -6.85 18.98
C ALA A 333 -5.22 -6.92 19.83
N ALA A 334 -4.39 -5.87 19.78
CA ALA A 334 -3.11 -5.81 20.49
C ALA A 334 -3.19 -5.16 21.88
N CYS A 335 -4.38 -4.71 22.32
CA CYS A 335 -4.58 -4.06 23.61
C CYS A 335 -3.72 -2.79 23.80
N ILE A 336 -3.57 -1.98 22.75
CA ILE A 336 -2.72 -0.78 22.74
C ILE A 336 -3.52 0.49 22.49
N GLY A 337 -2.87 1.65 22.65
CA GLY A 337 -3.52 2.96 22.51
C GLY A 337 -4.69 3.11 23.47
N SER A 338 -5.84 3.59 22.97
CA SER A 338 -7.07 3.74 23.75
C SER A 338 -7.69 2.41 24.21
N ASN A 339 -7.22 1.26 23.69
CA ASN A 339 -7.77 -0.07 23.98
C ASN A 339 -7.00 -0.86 25.06
N ARG A 340 -6.08 -0.23 25.81
CA ARG A 340 -5.28 -0.89 26.86
C ARG A 340 -6.09 -1.67 27.89
N GLY A 341 -7.29 -1.19 28.23
CA GLY A 341 -8.17 -1.84 29.21
C GLY A 341 -8.92 -3.06 28.67
N HIS A 342 -9.02 -3.23 27.35
CA HIS A 342 -9.86 -4.24 26.71
C HIS A 342 -9.49 -5.67 27.17
N CYS A 343 -8.19 -5.97 27.17
CA CYS A 343 -7.70 -7.32 27.45
C CYS A 343 -7.60 -7.65 28.95
N ASN A 344 -7.70 -6.63 29.81
CA ASN A 344 -7.78 -6.83 31.26
C ASN A 344 -9.18 -7.24 31.72
N ALA A 345 -10.23 -6.93 30.94
CA ALA A 345 -11.62 -7.25 31.28
C ALA A 345 -11.97 -8.75 31.07
N GLY A 346 -11.13 -9.52 30.38
CA GLY A 346 -11.30 -10.96 30.14
C GLY A 346 -10.81 -11.87 31.28
N ALA A 347 -10.09 -11.34 32.27
CA ALA A 347 -9.57 -12.10 33.41
C ALA A 347 -10.56 -12.22 34.58
N ARG A 348 -11.86 -12.42 34.28
CA ARG A 348 -12.81 -12.89 35.31
C ARG A 348 -12.81 -14.42 35.28
N PRO A 349 -12.60 -15.12 36.42
CA PRO A 349 -12.71 -16.57 36.45
C PRO A 349 -14.11 -16.96 35.99
N ALA A 350 -14.20 -17.90 35.05
CA ALA A 350 -15.45 -18.39 34.51
C ALA A 350 -16.35 -18.87 35.67
N ALA A 351 -17.41 -18.12 35.95
CA ALA A 351 -18.52 -18.64 36.73
C ALA A 351 -19.23 -19.71 35.89
N PRO A 352 -19.66 -20.84 36.47
CA PRO A 352 -20.31 -21.90 35.72
C PRO A 352 -21.71 -21.41 35.33
N LEU A 353 -21.87 -20.99 34.08
CA LEU A 353 -23.19 -20.68 33.51
C LEU A 353 -23.81 -21.97 32.99
N LEU A 354 -24.83 -22.43 33.73
CA LEU A 354 -25.84 -23.36 33.25
C LEU A 354 -26.53 -22.76 32.00
N LEU A 355 -26.48 -23.55 30.92
CA LEU A 355 -27.26 -23.47 29.68
C LEU A 355 -28.78 -23.27 29.92
N PRO A 356 -29.57 -22.73 28.96
CA PRO A 356 -29.71 -23.34 27.64
C PRO A 356 -29.82 -22.40 26.41
N LEU A 357 -29.56 -23.03 25.26
CA LEU A 357 -29.92 -22.65 23.90
C LEU A 357 -31.18 -21.78 23.81
N LEU A 358 -31.08 -20.67 23.08
CA LEU A 358 -32.13 -20.25 22.15
C LEU A 358 -31.49 -19.55 20.94
N ALA A 359 -31.30 -20.30 19.86
CA ALA A 359 -31.07 -19.73 18.55
C ALA A 359 -32.42 -19.20 18.05
N LEU A 360 -32.54 -17.89 17.87
CA LEU A 360 -33.63 -17.31 17.10
C LEU A 360 -33.05 -16.46 15.96
N LEU A 361 -33.16 -17.04 14.78
CA LEU A 361 -32.96 -16.44 13.48
C LEU A 361 -33.99 -15.31 13.30
N VAL A 362 -33.55 -14.09 12.96
CA VAL A 362 -34.41 -13.11 12.29
C VAL A 362 -33.63 -12.54 11.11
N LEU A 363 -33.92 -13.10 9.94
CA LEU A 363 -33.81 -12.44 8.64
C LEU A 363 -34.82 -11.30 8.60
N LEU A 364 -34.39 -10.11 8.18
CA LEU A 364 -35.25 -9.07 7.62
C LEU A 364 -34.42 -8.24 6.63
N CYS A 365 -34.65 -8.54 5.34
CA CYS A 365 -34.29 -7.86 4.08
C CYS A 365 -32.82 -7.51 3.81
#